data_AF-A0A9E3CRP6-F1
#
_entry.id   AF-A0A9E3CRP6-F1
#
_cell.length_a   1.000
_cell.length_b   1.000
_cell.length_c   1.000
_cell.angle_alpha   90.00
_cell.angle_beta   90.00
_cell.angle_gamma   90.00
#
_symmetry.space_group_name_H-M   'P 1'
#
loop_
_entity.id
_entity.type
_entity.pdbx_description
1 polymer ?
#
loop_
_entity_poly.entity_id
_entity_poly.type
_entity_poly.pdbx_seq_one_letter_code
_entity_poly.pdbx_strand_id
1 'polypeptide(L)'
;MDLEFSGEVIWWRGPAPWHFVIVPDPQSAEIEAVSQMATYGWGCIPATCEIGDTEFTTSLFPREGEYLVPIKAAVRKKEAIELGDEVSMRLRIKFES
;
A
#
# COMPACT_ATOMS: atom_id res chain seq x y z
N MET A 1 0.22 -13.49 1.71
CA MET A 1 -1.16 -13.12 1.39
C MET A 1 -1.11 -12.21 0.18
N ASP A 2 -1.99 -12.45 -0.78
CA ASP A 2 -1.98 -11.81 -2.08
C ASP A 2 -3.36 -11.20 -2.32
N LEU A 3 -3.40 -9.89 -2.55
CA LEU A 3 -4.62 -9.10 -2.74
C LEU A 3 -4.52 -8.32 -4.05
N GLU A 4 -5.64 -8.16 -4.74
CA GLU A 4 -5.77 -7.29 -5.91
C GLU A 4 -6.95 -6.33 -5.68
N PHE A 5 -6.72 -5.04 -5.88
CA PHE A 5 -7.73 -4.00 -5.69
C PHE A 5 -7.40 -2.76 -6.52
N SER A 6 -8.40 -1.90 -6.72
CA SER A 6 -8.20 -0.54 -7.21
C SER A 6 -8.33 0.44 -6.05
N GLY A 7 -7.50 1.48 -6.03
CA GLY A 7 -7.56 2.52 -5.00
C GLY A 7 -7.16 3.88 -5.53
N GLU A 8 -7.70 4.93 -4.92
CA GLU A 8 -7.40 6.31 -5.27
C GLU A 8 -6.01 6.71 -4.73
N VAL A 9 -5.24 7.41 -5.57
CA VAL A 9 -3.99 8.04 -5.21
C VAL A 9 -4.28 9.34 -4.48
N ILE A 10 -3.96 9.41 -3.21
CA ILE A 10 -4.13 10.59 -2.36
C ILE A 10 -2.79 11.24 -2.01
N TRP A 11 -2.87 12.52 -1.68
CA TRP A 11 -1.77 13.25 -1.08
C TRP A 11 -1.97 13.31 0.42
N TRP A 12 -0.96 12.89 1.18
CA TRP A 12 -1.01 12.97 2.64
C TRP A 12 0.24 13.62 3.21
N ARG A 13 0.02 14.45 4.23
CA ARG A 13 1.04 15.32 4.82
C ARG A 13 1.82 14.54 5.88
N GLY A 14 2.97 13.98 5.49
CA GLY A 14 3.89 13.21 6.34
C GLY A 14 5.35 13.28 5.87
N PRO A 15 6.28 12.49 6.46
CA PRO A 15 7.61 12.29 5.87
C PRO A 15 7.45 11.73 4.45
N ALA A 16 8.31 12.14 3.53
CA ALA A 16 8.25 11.67 2.14
C ALA A 16 8.24 10.12 2.10
N PRO A 17 7.48 9.49 1.18
CA PRO A 17 6.76 10.05 0.04
C PRO A 17 5.37 10.59 0.40
N TRP A 18 4.96 11.70 -0.23
CA TRP A 18 3.66 12.34 0.04
C TRP A 18 2.46 11.74 -0.74
N HIS A 19 2.64 10.64 -1.47
CA HIS A 19 1.59 10.03 -2.30
C HIS A 19 1.33 8.61 -1.84
N PHE A 20 0.05 8.29 -1.66
CA PHE A 20 -0.41 7.02 -1.11
C PHE A 20 -1.60 6.51 -1.92
N VAL A 21 -1.81 5.21 -1.94
CA VAL A 21 -3.07 4.62 -2.38
C VAL A 21 -3.82 4.11 -1.17
N ILE A 22 -5.12 4.38 -1.13
CA ILE A 22 -6.02 3.83 -0.11
C ILE A 22 -6.32 2.38 -0.45
N VAL A 23 -6.10 1.48 0.51
CA VAL A 23 -6.58 0.09 0.42
C VAL A 23 -8.07 0.08 0.78
N PRO A 24 -8.98 -0.40 -0.09
CA PRO A 24 -10.41 -0.40 0.20
C PRO A 24 -10.77 -1.21 1.45
N ASP A 25 -11.89 -0.86 2.09
CA ASP A 25 -12.34 -1.45 3.37
C ASP A 25 -12.27 -2.99 3.45
N PRO A 26 -12.72 -3.76 2.43
CA PRO A 26 -12.68 -5.22 2.51
C PRO A 26 -11.25 -5.75 2.66
N GLN A 27 -10.33 -5.26 1.82
CA GLN A 27 -8.93 -5.64 1.84
C GLN A 27 -8.22 -5.11 3.09
N SER A 28 -8.58 -3.91 3.56
CA SER A 28 -8.07 -3.37 4.83
C SER A 28 -8.44 -4.27 6.02
N ALA A 29 -9.67 -4.80 6.06
CA ALA A 29 -10.08 -5.75 7.09
C ALA A 29 -9.31 -7.09 7.00
N GLU A 30 -9.04 -7.58 5.80
CA GLU A 30 -8.20 -8.77 5.60
C GLU A 30 -6.76 -8.56 6.08
N ILE A 31 -6.19 -7.38 5.80
CA ILE A 31 -4.84 -6.99 6.28
C ILE A 31 -4.83 -6.88 7.80
N GLU A 32 -5.84 -6.26 8.41
CA GLU A 32 -5.94 -6.12 9.86
C GLU A 32 -5.99 -7.48 10.57
N ALA A 33 -6.71 -8.46 10.00
CA ALA A 33 -6.81 -9.80 10.56
C ALA A 33 -5.46 -10.54 10.63
N VAL A 34 -4.50 -10.16 9.78
CA VAL A 34 -3.18 -10.79 9.68
C VAL A 34 -2.03 -9.86 10.11
N SER A 35 -2.33 -8.62 10.49
CA SER A 35 -1.33 -7.58 10.79
C SER A 35 -0.44 -7.97 11.97
N GLN A 36 -1.02 -8.59 13.00
CA GLN A 36 -0.30 -9.05 14.19
C GLN A 36 0.77 -10.11 13.89
N MET A 37 0.63 -10.86 12.81
CA MET A 37 1.61 -11.85 12.34
C MET A 37 2.71 -11.25 11.45
N ALA A 38 2.56 -9.98 11.05
CA ALA A 38 3.44 -9.33 10.08
C ALA A 38 4.24 -8.15 10.66
N THR A 39 3.95 -7.70 11.88
CA THR A 39 4.56 -6.49 12.44
C THR A 39 5.64 -6.76 13.50
N TYR A 40 6.80 -6.12 13.35
CA TYR A 40 7.91 -6.08 14.32
C TYR A 40 7.71 -5.03 15.43
N GLY A 41 6.48 -4.82 15.91
CA GLY A 41 6.18 -3.89 17.02
C GLY A 41 6.08 -2.39 16.66
N TRP A 42 6.20 -2.02 15.38
CA TRP A 42 6.12 -0.63 14.89
C TRP A 42 4.88 -0.32 14.03
N GLY A 43 3.96 -1.28 13.87
CA GLY A 43 2.68 -1.08 13.16
C GLY A 43 2.78 -0.96 11.63
N CYS A 44 3.96 -1.10 11.02
CA CYS A 44 4.14 -1.09 9.57
C CYS A 44 4.24 -2.53 9.02
N ILE A 45 3.51 -2.84 7.95
CA ILE A 45 3.47 -4.19 7.37
C ILE A 45 4.30 -4.21 6.07
N PRO A 46 5.41 -4.97 5.99
CA PRO A 46 6.19 -5.05 4.77
C PRO A 46 5.42 -5.77 3.65
N ALA A 47 5.43 -5.19 2.47
CA ALA A 47 4.72 -5.70 1.31
C ALA A 47 5.50 -5.50 0.00
N THR A 48 5.23 -6.37 -0.96
CA THR A 48 5.60 -6.18 -2.37
C THR A 48 4.35 -5.76 -3.13
N CYS A 49 4.42 -4.63 -3.83
CA CYS A 49 3.32 -4.06 -4.59
C CYS A 49 3.65 -4.08 -6.08
N GLU A 50 2.64 -4.18 -6.92
CA GLU A 50 2.75 -4.10 -8.37
C GLU A 50 1.63 -3.21 -8.90
N ILE A 51 2.00 -2.18 -9.68
CA ILE A 51 1.08 -1.30 -10.40
C ILE A 51 1.56 -1.26 -11.84
N GLY A 52 0.66 -1.57 -12.79
CA GLY A 52 1.03 -1.73 -14.19
C GLY A 52 2.19 -2.73 -14.35
N ASP A 53 3.28 -2.27 -14.96
CA ASP A 53 4.49 -3.09 -15.18
C ASP A 53 5.60 -2.81 -14.14
N THR A 54 5.25 -2.21 -13.00
CA THR A 54 6.21 -1.83 -11.96
C THR A 54 5.94 -2.54 -10.64
N GLU A 55 6.81 -3.49 -10.32
CA GLU A 55 6.91 -4.09 -9.00
C GLU A 55 7.85 -3.26 -8.09
N PHE A 56 7.44 -3.06 -6.84
CA PHE A 56 8.23 -2.34 -5.84
C PHE A 56 7.92 -2.83 -4.41
N THR A 57 8.93 -2.80 -3.55
CA THR A 57 8.76 -3.11 -2.12
C THR A 57 8.48 -1.88 -1.29
N THR A 58 7.62 -1.99 -0.29
CA THR A 58 7.27 -0.91 0.62
C THR A 58 6.71 -1.44 1.95
N SER A 59 6.29 -0.55 2.84
CA SER A 59 5.54 -0.90 4.04
C SER A 59 4.20 -0.17 4.07
N LEU A 60 3.15 -0.90 4.44
CA LEU A 60 1.81 -0.37 4.62
C LEU A 60 1.70 0.39 5.94
N PHE A 61 0.96 1.49 5.92
CA PHE A 61 0.70 2.32 7.10
C PHE A 61 -0.77 2.24 7.50
N PRO A 62 -1.10 1.90 8.74
CA PRO A 62 -2.48 1.96 9.22
C PRO A 62 -2.92 3.41 9.37
N ARG A 63 -4.17 3.71 9.00
CA ARG A 63 -4.82 5.01 9.17
C ARG A 63 -6.32 4.80 9.42
N GLU A 64 -6.78 5.11 10.63
CA GLU A 64 -8.22 5.23 10.96
C GLU A 64 -9.09 4.02 10.54
N GLY A 65 -8.53 2.80 10.55
CA GLY A 65 -9.22 1.57 10.15
C GLY A 65 -8.92 1.10 8.71
N GLU A 66 -8.22 1.91 7.94
CA GLU A 66 -7.73 1.59 6.59
C GLU A 66 -6.20 1.40 6.58
N TYR A 67 -5.68 0.90 5.46
CA TYR A 67 -4.26 0.86 5.18
C TYR A 67 -3.89 1.76 4.00
N LEU A 68 -2.73 2.39 4.09
CA LEU A 68 -2.15 3.24 3.05
C LEU A 68 -0.92 2.56 2.44
N VAL A 69 -0.87 2.53 1.12
CA VAL A 69 0.30 2.08 0.35
C VAL A 69 1.07 3.31 -0.15
N PRO A 70 2.26 3.63 0.37
CA PRO A 70 3.06 4.73 -0.17
C PRO A 70 3.58 4.40 -1.58
N ILE A 71 3.42 5.34 -2.52
CA ILE A 71 3.97 5.19 -3.87
C ILE A 71 5.24 6.04 -4.03
N LYS A 72 6.35 5.36 -4.33
CA LYS A 72 7.64 5.99 -4.62
C LYS A 72 7.52 6.88 -5.86
N ALA A 73 8.19 8.03 -5.86
CA ALA A 73 8.20 8.96 -7.00
C ALA A 73 8.64 8.30 -8.31
N ALA A 74 9.58 7.34 -8.27
CA ALA A 74 10.03 6.59 -9.44
C ALA A 74 8.91 5.72 -10.06
N VAL A 75 8.07 5.09 -9.22
CA VAL A 75 6.93 4.29 -9.67
C VAL A 75 5.90 5.18 -10.34
N ARG A 76 5.54 6.30 -9.68
CA ARG A 76 4.60 7.28 -10.25
C ARG A 76 5.06 7.81 -11.60
N LYS A 77 6.34 8.15 -11.71
CA LYS A 77 6.91 8.64 -12.96
C LYS A 77 6.90 7.58 -14.07
N LYS A 78 7.14 6.31 -13.73
CA LYS A 78 7.19 5.22 -14.70
C LYS A 78 5.80 4.84 -15.21
N GLU A 79 4.81 4.78 -14.33
CA GLU A 79 3.43 4.39 -14.64
C GLU A 79 2.52 5.61 -14.94
N ALA A 80 3.09 6.82 -15.04
CA ALA A 80 2.37 8.09 -15.28
C ALA A 80 1.21 8.35 -14.31
N ILE A 81 1.42 8.06 -13.02
CA ILE A 81 0.42 8.18 -11.96
C ILE A 81 0.41 9.60 -11.38
N GLU A 82 -0.76 10.23 -11.40
CA GLU A 82 -1.05 11.53 -10.84
C GLU A 82 -1.88 11.44 -9.54
N LEU A 83 -2.12 12.60 -8.92
CA LEU A 83 -2.96 12.70 -7.74
C LEU A 83 -4.44 12.61 -8.16
N GLY A 84 -5.22 11.78 -7.46
CA GLY A 84 -6.63 11.54 -7.75
C GLY A 84 -6.87 10.41 -8.76
N ASP A 85 -5.82 9.80 -9.32
CA ASP A 85 -5.94 8.65 -10.19
C ASP A 85 -6.42 7.42 -9.41
N GLU A 86 -7.27 6.61 -10.04
CA GLU A 86 -7.58 5.26 -9.57
C GLU A 86 -6.60 4.28 -10.19
N VAL A 87 -5.83 3.57 -9.35
CA VAL A 87 -4.81 2.61 -9.79
C VAL A 87 -5.16 1.21 -9.34
N SER A 88 -5.06 0.23 -10.25
CA SER A 88 -5.11 -1.18 -9.90
C SER A 88 -3.76 -1.63 -9.36
N MET A 89 -3.80 -2.32 -8.22
CA MET A 89 -2.61 -2.76 -7.50
C MET A 89 -2.74 -4.21 -7.05
N ARG A 90 -1.66 -4.96 -7.26
CA ARG A 90 -1.45 -6.25 -6.59
C ARG A 90 -0.55 -6.04 -5.38
N LEU A 91 -0.96 -6.60 -4.27
CA LEU A 91 -0.29 -6.46 -2.97
C LEU A 91 0.03 -7.84 -2.43
N ARG A 92 1.31 -8.09 -2.14
CA ARG A 92 1.80 -9.34 -1.54
C ARG A 92 2.43 -9.06 -0.19
N ILE A 93 1.77 -9.48 0.88
CA ILE A 93 2.28 -9.40 2.25
C ILE A 93 2.97 -10.73 2.59
N LYS A 94 4.22 -10.63 3.03
CA LYS A 94 4.99 -11.78 3.54
C LYS A 94 4.85 -11.81 5.06
N PHE A 95 4.67 -13.01 5.58
CA PHE A 95 4.68 -13.27 7.02
C PHE A 95 6.02 -13.91 7.36
N GLU A 96 6.74 -13.35 8.32
CA GLU A 96 7.94 -14.00 8.86
C GLU A 96 7.50 -14.94 10.00
N SER A 97 7.86 -16.22 9.91
CA SER A 97 7.60 -17.23 10.95
C SER A 97 8.74 -17.31 11.96
#